data_AF-A0A919NV79-F1
#
_entry.id   AF-A0A919NV79-F1
#
_cell.length_a   1.000
_cell.length_b   1.000
_cell.length_c   1.000
_cell.angle_alpha   90.00
_cell.angle_beta   90.00
_cell.angle_gamma   90.00
#
_symmetry.space_group_name_H-M   'P 1'
#
loop_
_entity.id
_entity.type
_entity.pdbx_description
1 polymer ?
#
loop_
_entity_poly.entity_id
_entity_poly.type
_entity_poly.pdbx_seq_one_letter_code
_entity_poly.pdbx_strand_id
1 'polypeptide(L)'
;MRNRYLDLLRAAAIVRVIIYHLFGWPWLSILLPAMGIMFALAGSLAAASLDKRAAGQVVLSRVRRLLPPLWLLGLVAVPVMLVAGWATEIDSDHPFSIGRLFFWLLPIADPPGSDLAIDAWEPLWYLRAYLWFILLSPVMYALYRRIGWGAVAAPLLVMGFLDLTGFSLPDTADAALWDFVTYGACWIAGFAHHDGRLARVKPWIAYPAAAVMGAVALWWMNGHQGEDPWDLNDVAESQALWSLAFVLLVLRWQPSMEWLAKFKPLDGAVTLLNARAVTVYLWHNIAIAAVWPVLTFIALDDLEGDLAIAVDFGVAMALTLVAVVCFGWAEDLAARRSPRLWPASSRPAAAAPAPEMEPEPEPEPEPLPVGAGAAMAPAPAPEVDPVPERVAAARHAMLGVENDRDLGMPVAGRPAAHHPPGEPVDHAGRSWPPRSPAADSLDGQPDWFRGRRGSDQPE
;
A
#
# COMPACT_ATOMS: atom_id res chain seq x y z
N MET A 1 18.90 7.29 15.03
CA MET A 1 18.41 8.61 14.55
C MET A 1 17.47 8.39 13.37
N ARG A 2 16.41 9.18 13.22
CA ARG A 2 15.46 9.07 12.10
C ARG A 2 16.14 9.61 10.84
N ASN A 3 16.25 8.81 9.78
CA ASN A 3 16.90 9.24 8.53
C ASN A 3 15.87 9.97 7.67
N ARG A 4 15.97 11.32 7.60
CA ARG A 4 15.03 12.15 6.84
C ARG A 4 14.99 11.82 5.34
N TYR A 5 16.07 11.28 4.78
CA TYR A 5 16.10 10.89 3.38
C TYR A 5 15.15 9.71 3.13
N LEU A 6 15.14 8.73 4.04
CA LEU A 6 14.22 7.59 3.95
C LEU A 6 12.76 8.02 4.20
N ASP A 7 12.53 8.99 5.09
CA ASP A 7 11.20 9.58 5.29
C ASP A 7 10.72 10.26 3.99
N LEU A 8 11.59 11.03 3.31
CA LEU A 8 11.26 11.68 2.04
C LEU A 8 11.00 10.66 0.92
N LEU A 9 11.84 9.63 0.82
CA LEU A 9 11.68 8.56 -0.16
C LEU A 9 10.35 7.82 0.03
N ARG A 10 9.95 7.54 1.28
CA ARG A 10 8.62 6.99 1.59
C ARG A 10 7.51 7.94 1.18
N ALA A 11 7.63 9.23 1.52
CA ALA A 11 6.61 10.21 1.16
C ALA A 11 6.45 10.35 -0.36
N ALA A 12 7.57 10.36 -1.10
CA ALA A 12 7.56 10.37 -2.56
C ALA A 12 6.89 9.11 -3.14
N ALA A 13 7.18 7.93 -2.58
CA ALA A 13 6.52 6.69 -2.99
C ALA A 13 5.00 6.75 -2.78
N ILE A 14 4.53 7.25 -1.63
CA ILE A 14 3.10 7.43 -1.34
C ILE A 14 2.45 8.40 -2.33
N VAL A 15 3.03 9.59 -2.52
CA VAL A 15 2.48 10.60 -3.44
C VAL A 15 2.43 10.04 -4.86
N ARG A 16 3.47 9.34 -5.30
CA ARG A 16 3.50 8.71 -6.61
C ARG A 16 2.37 7.68 -6.76
N VAL A 17 2.12 6.83 -5.77
CA VAL A 17 1.03 5.84 -5.84
C VAL A 17 -0.32 6.53 -6.04
N ILE A 18 -0.55 7.65 -5.36
CA ILE A 18 -1.79 8.42 -5.54
C ILE A 18 -1.88 9.00 -6.96
N ILE A 19 -0.79 9.57 -7.48
CA ILE A 19 -0.76 10.10 -8.87
C ILE A 19 -0.97 8.97 -9.89
N TYR A 20 -0.38 7.79 -9.64
CA TYR A 20 -0.55 6.61 -10.49
C TYR A 20 -2.01 6.16 -10.55
N HIS A 21 -2.69 6.01 -9.42
CA HIS A 21 -4.10 5.60 -9.41
C HIS A 21 -5.05 6.70 -9.91
N LEU A 22 -4.72 7.98 -9.70
CA LEU A 22 -5.57 9.08 -10.15
C LEU A 22 -5.54 9.25 -11.67
N PHE A 23 -4.38 9.10 -12.30
CA PHE A 23 -4.21 9.37 -13.74
C PHE A 23 -3.95 8.14 -14.60
N GLY A 24 -3.75 6.97 -13.99
CA GLY A 24 -3.45 5.72 -14.72
C GLY A 24 -2.16 5.79 -15.52
N TRP A 25 -1.14 6.54 -15.07
CA TRP A 25 0.09 6.77 -15.82
C TRP A 25 1.11 5.63 -15.63
N PRO A 26 1.24 4.68 -16.58
CA PRO A 26 1.95 3.41 -16.33
C PRO A 26 3.45 3.61 -16.12
N TRP A 27 4.05 4.55 -16.85
CA TRP A 27 5.48 4.88 -16.80
C TRP A 27 5.97 5.34 -15.41
N LEU A 28 5.06 5.77 -14.51
CA LEU A 28 5.41 6.07 -13.12
C LEU A 28 5.92 4.83 -12.37
N SER A 29 5.47 3.63 -12.78
CA SER A 29 5.99 2.33 -12.37
C SER A 29 7.51 2.28 -12.45
N ILE A 30 8.06 2.74 -13.56
CA ILE A 30 9.49 2.79 -13.90
C ILE A 30 10.19 3.93 -13.19
N LEU A 31 9.63 5.15 -13.23
CA LEU A 31 10.28 6.35 -12.67
C LEU A 31 10.60 6.18 -11.18
N LEU A 32 9.66 5.63 -10.41
CA LEU A 32 9.80 5.44 -8.98
C LEU A 32 9.02 4.17 -8.60
N PRO A 33 9.67 2.98 -8.52
CA PRO A 33 9.02 1.73 -8.16
C PRO A 33 8.61 1.73 -6.67
N ALA A 34 7.44 2.30 -6.40
CA ALA A 34 6.99 2.63 -5.05
C ALA A 34 6.91 1.40 -4.13
N MET A 35 6.36 0.29 -4.62
CA MET A 35 6.21 -0.94 -3.84
C MET A 35 7.56 -1.50 -3.40
N GLY A 36 8.50 -1.65 -4.32
CA GLY A 36 9.86 -2.11 -4.02
C GLY A 36 10.59 -1.24 -2.98
N ILE A 37 10.47 0.08 -3.10
CA ILE A 37 10.98 1.04 -2.12
C ILE A 37 10.35 0.80 -0.74
N MET A 38 9.02 0.71 -0.69
CA MET A 38 8.28 0.52 0.56
C MET A 38 8.67 -0.77 1.28
N PHE A 39 8.78 -1.88 0.54
CA PHE A 39 9.24 -3.16 1.08
C PHE A 39 10.70 -3.10 1.57
N ALA A 40 11.60 -2.44 0.84
CA ALA A 40 12.99 -2.28 1.28
C ALA A 40 13.12 -1.43 2.55
N LEU A 41 12.40 -0.31 2.62
CA LEU A 41 12.38 0.55 3.82
C LEU A 41 11.77 -0.18 5.02
N ALA A 42 10.73 -0.98 4.79
CA ALA A 42 10.13 -1.79 5.84
C ALA A 42 11.05 -2.92 6.30
N GLY A 43 11.75 -3.59 5.39
CA GLY A 43 12.79 -4.58 5.70
C GLY A 43 13.88 -4.00 6.59
N SER A 44 14.42 -2.83 6.24
CA SER A 44 15.40 -2.10 7.06
C SER A 44 14.89 -1.85 8.49
N LEU A 45 13.63 -1.39 8.64
CA LEU A 45 13.02 -1.19 9.95
C LEU A 45 12.74 -2.51 10.68
N ALA A 46 12.45 -3.59 9.96
CA ALA A 46 12.21 -4.92 10.51
C ALA A 46 13.50 -5.49 11.11
N ALA A 47 14.62 -5.44 10.37
CA ALA A 47 15.94 -5.78 10.89
C ALA A 47 16.27 -4.98 12.15
N ALA A 48 16.10 -3.65 12.11
CA ALA A 48 16.35 -2.78 13.27
C ALA A 48 15.49 -3.08 14.50
N SER A 49 14.33 -3.70 14.29
CA SER A 49 13.46 -4.16 15.37
C SER A 49 13.89 -5.52 15.90
N LEU A 50 14.29 -6.44 15.02
CA LEU A 50 14.72 -7.81 15.35
C LEU A 50 16.06 -7.82 16.10
N ASP A 51 16.93 -6.84 15.85
CA ASP A 51 18.18 -6.69 16.62
C ASP A 51 17.95 -6.26 18.08
N LYS A 52 16.80 -5.68 18.40
CA LYS A 52 16.52 -5.10 19.72
C LYS A 52 15.51 -5.89 20.54
N ARG A 53 14.69 -6.73 19.91
CA ARG A 53 13.53 -7.38 20.53
C ARG A 53 13.34 -8.78 19.98
N ALA A 54 12.72 -9.64 20.78
CA ALA A 54 12.38 -11.00 20.36
C ALA A 54 11.46 -11.00 19.13
N ALA A 55 11.67 -11.97 18.24
CA ALA A 55 10.94 -12.08 16.95
C ALA A 55 9.42 -11.98 17.10
N GLY A 56 8.83 -12.75 18.02
CA GLY A 56 7.38 -12.72 18.26
C GLY A 56 6.86 -11.35 18.70
N GLN A 57 7.62 -10.60 19.50
CA GLN A 57 7.24 -9.24 19.90
C GLN A 57 7.30 -8.25 18.73
N VAL A 58 8.27 -8.40 17.82
CA VAL A 58 8.39 -7.58 16.62
C VAL A 58 7.21 -7.83 15.68
N VAL A 59 6.91 -9.10 15.41
CA VAL A 59 5.77 -9.52 14.58
C VAL A 59 4.46 -8.98 15.15
N LEU A 60 4.16 -9.30 16.42
CA LEU A 60 2.93 -8.87 17.08
C LEU A 60 2.81 -7.34 17.10
N SER A 61 3.91 -6.62 17.38
CA SER A 61 3.90 -5.15 17.38
C SER A 61 3.62 -4.55 16.00
N ARG A 62 3.99 -5.22 14.91
CA ARG A 62 3.77 -4.73 13.54
C ARG A 62 2.37 -5.09 13.06
N VAL A 63 1.93 -6.33 13.27
CA VAL A 63 0.56 -6.78 12.98
C VAL A 63 -0.45 -5.87 13.69
N ARG A 64 -0.25 -5.61 14.98
CA ARG A 64 -1.11 -4.71 15.77
C ARG A 64 -1.16 -3.27 15.25
N ARG A 65 -0.15 -2.80 14.51
CA ARG A 65 -0.15 -1.46 13.92
C ARG A 65 -0.93 -1.39 12.60
N LEU A 66 -1.14 -2.52 11.95
CA LEU A 66 -1.82 -2.63 10.66
C LEU A 66 -3.30 -2.96 10.82
N LEU A 67 -3.62 -3.89 11.70
CA LEU A 67 -4.97 -4.45 11.79
C LEU A 67 -6.04 -3.43 12.23
N PRO A 68 -5.84 -2.56 13.24
CA PRO A 68 -6.90 -1.65 13.66
C PRO A 68 -7.33 -0.63 12.57
N PRO A 69 -6.41 0.01 11.82
CA PRO A 69 -6.80 0.80 10.65
C PRO A 69 -7.56 0.00 9.58
N LEU A 70 -7.14 -1.24 9.29
CA LEU A 70 -7.85 -2.12 8.36
C LEU A 70 -9.26 -2.47 8.86
N TRP A 71 -9.41 -2.80 10.14
CA TRP A 71 -10.72 -3.10 10.72
C TRP A 71 -11.65 -1.90 10.69
N LEU A 72 -11.12 -0.69 10.88
CA LEU A 72 -11.89 0.53 10.74
C LEU A 72 -12.38 0.72 9.31
N LEU A 73 -11.51 0.49 8.31
CA LEU A 73 -11.93 0.47 6.91
C LEU A 73 -13.01 -0.59 6.68
N GLY A 74 -12.78 -1.83 7.10
CA GLY A 74 -13.74 -2.93 6.93
C GLY A 74 -15.09 -2.66 7.60
N LEU A 75 -15.10 -2.01 8.77
CA LEU A 75 -16.33 -1.62 9.46
C LEU A 75 -17.15 -0.57 8.68
N VAL A 76 -16.52 0.19 7.78
CA VAL A 76 -17.18 1.16 6.92
C VAL A 76 -17.50 0.56 5.55
N ALA A 77 -16.48 0.04 4.86
CA ALA A 77 -16.58 -0.48 3.51
C ALA A 77 -17.51 -1.69 3.40
N VAL A 78 -17.40 -2.68 4.29
CA VAL A 78 -18.22 -3.90 4.19
C VAL A 78 -19.71 -3.61 4.32
N PRO A 79 -20.20 -2.83 5.31
CA PRO A 79 -21.61 -2.46 5.35
C PRO A 79 -22.07 -1.64 4.13
N VAL A 80 -21.24 -0.73 3.63
CA VAL A 80 -21.57 0.05 2.42
C VAL A 80 -21.73 -0.87 1.20
N MET A 81 -20.81 -1.82 1.00
CA MET A 81 -20.89 -2.82 -0.07
C MET A 81 -22.15 -3.69 0.06
N LEU A 82 -22.48 -4.13 1.28
CA LEU A 82 -23.68 -4.94 1.52
C LEU A 82 -24.98 -4.17 1.22
N VAL A 83 -25.05 -2.90 1.59
CA VAL A 83 -26.20 -2.03 1.28
C VAL A 83 -26.29 -1.74 -0.23
N ALA A 84 -25.15 -1.64 -0.91
CA ALA A 84 -25.06 -1.45 -2.35
C ALA A 84 -25.38 -2.71 -3.18
N GLY A 85 -25.70 -3.84 -2.54
CA GLY A 85 -26.16 -5.04 -3.25
C GLY A 85 -25.11 -6.13 -3.44
N TRP A 86 -23.95 -6.06 -2.78
CA TRP A 86 -22.89 -7.07 -2.91
C TRP A 86 -23.37 -8.52 -2.65
N ALA A 87 -24.29 -8.71 -1.71
CA ALA A 87 -24.81 -10.04 -1.37
C ALA A 87 -25.64 -10.69 -2.50
N THR A 88 -26.08 -9.89 -3.49
CA THR A 88 -26.91 -10.33 -4.61
C THR A 88 -26.16 -10.37 -5.94
N GLU A 89 -24.86 -10.09 -5.92
CA GLU A 89 -23.98 -10.14 -7.09
C GLU A 89 -23.66 -11.61 -7.41
N ILE A 90 -24.12 -12.11 -8.57
CA ILE A 90 -24.05 -13.53 -8.97
C ILE A 90 -22.91 -13.78 -9.96
N ASP A 91 -22.57 -12.78 -10.78
CA ASP A 91 -21.61 -12.88 -11.89
C ASP A 91 -20.25 -12.23 -11.59
N SER A 92 -19.95 -11.87 -10.33
CA SER A 92 -18.65 -11.28 -9.97
C SER A 92 -17.56 -12.33 -9.79
N ASP A 93 -16.32 -11.94 -10.10
CA ASP A 93 -15.11 -12.74 -9.84
C ASP A 93 -14.87 -12.95 -8.32
N HIS A 94 -15.56 -12.18 -7.48
CA HIS A 94 -15.42 -12.17 -6.03
C HIS A 94 -16.78 -12.28 -5.29
N PRO A 95 -17.46 -13.44 -5.41
CA PRO A 95 -18.79 -13.59 -4.86
C PRO A 95 -18.78 -13.46 -3.34
N PHE A 96 -19.85 -12.86 -2.82
CA PHE A 96 -20.03 -12.69 -1.38
C PHE A 96 -19.94 -14.03 -0.65
N SER A 97 -19.02 -14.12 0.30
CA SER A 97 -18.85 -15.30 1.14
C SER A 97 -18.54 -14.90 2.57
N ILE A 98 -19.40 -15.31 3.50
CA ILE A 98 -19.23 -15.06 4.94
C ILE A 98 -17.89 -15.60 5.43
N GLY A 99 -17.43 -16.74 4.91
CA GLY A 99 -16.14 -17.32 5.29
C GLY A 99 -14.96 -16.45 4.85
N ARG A 100 -15.03 -15.85 3.66
CA ARG A 100 -13.97 -14.97 3.13
C ARG A 100 -13.93 -13.60 3.82
N LEU A 101 -15.00 -13.18 4.49
CA LEU A 101 -14.98 -11.98 5.34
C LEU A 101 -13.94 -12.06 6.47
N PHE A 102 -13.49 -13.26 6.84
CA PHE A 102 -12.38 -13.44 7.77
C PHE A 102 -11.10 -12.70 7.34
N PHE A 103 -10.88 -12.53 6.03
CA PHE A 103 -9.71 -11.82 5.51
C PHE A 103 -9.72 -10.31 5.83
N TRP A 104 -10.88 -9.71 6.10
CA TRP A 104 -10.96 -8.37 6.67
C TRP A 104 -10.45 -8.29 8.11
N LEU A 105 -10.50 -9.40 8.87
CA LEU A 105 -9.95 -9.48 10.22
C LEU A 105 -8.45 -9.79 10.20
N LEU A 106 -8.04 -10.73 9.37
CA LEU A 106 -6.64 -11.12 9.19
C LEU A 106 -6.35 -11.36 7.71
N PRO A 107 -5.66 -10.43 7.02
CA PRO A 107 -5.47 -10.47 5.56
C PRO A 107 -4.35 -11.45 5.17
N ILE A 108 -4.55 -12.74 5.42
CA ILE A 108 -3.68 -13.81 4.89
C ILE A 108 -3.89 -14.05 3.40
N ALA A 109 -5.09 -13.69 2.91
CA ALA A 109 -5.48 -13.58 1.51
C ALA A 109 -6.15 -12.20 1.31
N ASP A 110 -6.53 -11.89 0.08
CA ASP A 110 -7.17 -10.60 -0.19
C ASP A 110 -8.55 -10.52 0.46
N PRO A 111 -8.84 -9.42 1.19
CA PRO A 111 -10.18 -9.15 1.64
C PRO A 111 -11.13 -9.04 0.43
N PRO A 112 -12.24 -9.79 0.40
CA PRO A 112 -13.16 -9.74 -0.73
C PRO A 112 -14.02 -8.46 -0.67
N GLY A 113 -14.52 -8.00 -1.82
CA GLY A 113 -15.50 -6.91 -1.92
C GLY A 113 -16.30 -6.97 -3.22
N SER A 114 -17.26 -6.05 -3.38
CA SER A 114 -18.08 -5.91 -4.58
C SER A 114 -17.35 -5.20 -5.70
N ASP A 115 -17.78 -5.39 -6.95
CA ASP A 115 -17.19 -4.75 -8.12
C ASP A 115 -17.33 -3.22 -8.05
N LEU A 116 -18.49 -2.73 -7.59
CA LEU A 116 -18.74 -1.29 -7.36
C LEU A 116 -17.77 -0.62 -6.36
N ALA A 117 -17.11 -1.41 -5.51
CA ALA A 117 -16.24 -0.92 -4.45
C ALA A 117 -14.78 -1.36 -4.63
N ILE A 118 -14.36 -1.65 -5.86
CA ILE A 118 -13.00 -2.08 -6.21
C ILE A 118 -11.93 -1.20 -5.57
N ASP A 119 -12.11 0.13 -5.58
CA ASP A 119 -11.21 1.12 -4.97
C ASP A 119 -10.99 0.95 -3.46
N ALA A 120 -11.90 0.25 -2.76
CA ALA A 120 -11.82 0.03 -1.32
C ALA A 120 -11.07 -1.23 -0.94
N TRP A 121 -11.04 -2.26 -1.79
CA TRP A 121 -10.51 -3.58 -1.46
C TRP A 121 -9.37 -4.03 -2.36
N GLU A 122 -9.33 -3.63 -3.63
CA GLU A 122 -8.26 -3.97 -4.57
C GLU A 122 -6.88 -3.60 -4.01
N PRO A 123 -6.66 -2.40 -3.43
CA PRO A 123 -5.32 -2.04 -2.98
C PRO A 123 -4.79 -2.95 -1.87
N LEU A 124 -5.68 -3.62 -1.12
CA LEU A 124 -5.38 -4.38 0.10
C LEU A 124 -4.44 -5.58 -0.12
N TRP A 125 -4.16 -5.96 -1.37
CA TRP A 125 -3.10 -6.91 -1.72
C TRP A 125 -1.77 -6.56 -1.05
N TYR A 126 -1.44 -5.26 -0.95
CA TYR A 126 -0.19 -4.84 -0.30
C TYR A 126 -0.22 -5.09 1.20
N LEU A 127 -1.36 -4.99 1.89
CA LEU A 127 -1.47 -5.37 3.30
C LEU A 127 -1.26 -6.87 3.50
N ARG A 128 -1.82 -7.69 2.62
CA ARG A 128 -1.59 -9.13 2.60
C ARG A 128 -0.10 -9.43 2.42
N ALA A 129 0.51 -8.90 1.37
CA ALA A 129 1.94 -9.07 1.10
C ALA A 129 2.78 -8.61 2.31
N TYR A 130 2.49 -7.42 2.83
CA TYR A 130 3.19 -6.85 3.99
C TYR A 130 3.05 -7.72 5.25
N LEU A 131 1.87 -8.30 5.49
CA LEU A 131 1.64 -9.24 6.59
C LEU A 131 2.56 -10.46 6.44
N TRP A 132 2.59 -11.09 5.26
CA TRP A 132 3.48 -12.22 4.97
C TRP A 132 4.95 -11.86 5.16
N PHE A 133 5.39 -10.70 4.69
CA PHE A 133 6.75 -10.21 4.91
C PHE A 133 7.09 -10.05 6.38
N ILE A 134 6.17 -9.55 7.21
CA ILE A 134 6.38 -9.44 8.65
C ILE A 134 6.51 -10.83 9.29
N LEU A 135 5.61 -11.75 8.94
CA LEU A 135 5.60 -13.10 9.48
C LEU A 135 6.87 -13.88 9.12
N LEU A 136 7.34 -13.72 7.89
CA LEU A 136 8.54 -14.39 7.36
C LEU A 136 9.85 -13.68 7.74
N SER A 137 9.80 -12.42 8.15
CA SER A 137 10.97 -11.61 8.49
C SER A 137 11.96 -12.27 9.46
N PRO A 138 11.54 -12.94 10.56
CA PRO A 138 12.48 -13.60 11.45
C PRO A 138 13.31 -14.70 10.75
N VAL A 139 12.67 -15.48 9.89
CA VAL A 139 13.31 -16.56 9.14
C VAL A 139 14.22 -15.99 8.05
N MET A 140 13.71 -15.03 7.27
CA MET A 140 14.48 -14.33 6.24
C MET A 140 15.70 -13.62 6.82
N TYR A 141 15.55 -12.97 7.98
CA TYR A 141 16.64 -12.27 8.67
C TYR A 141 17.67 -13.26 9.20
N ALA A 142 17.25 -14.39 9.78
CA ALA A 142 18.15 -15.46 10.19
C ALA A 142 18.93 -16.06 9.01
N LEU A 143 18.26 -16.28 7.88
CA LEU A 143 18.91 -16.75 6.64
C LEU A 143 19.91 -15.70 6.12
N TYR A 144 19.49 -14.44 6.04
CA TYR A 144 20.33 -13.33 5.62
C TYR A 144 21.59 -13.18 6.49
N ARG A 145 21.48 -13.34 7.81
CA ARG A 145 22.65 -13.31 8.70
C ARG A 145 23.65 -14.43 8.43
N ARG A 146 23.19 -15.57 7.90
CA ARG A 146 24.04 -16.73 7.56
C ARG A 146 24.73 -16.56 6.20
N ILE A 147 23.99 -16.23 5.15
CA ILE A 147 24.50 -16.25 3.76
C ILE A 147 24.68 -14.85 3.13
N GLY A 148 24.33 -13.78 3.85
CA GLY A 148 24.53 -12.40 3.42
C GLY A 148 23.80 -12.08 2.12
N TRP A 149 24.53 -11.56 1.12
CA TRP A 149 23.99 -11.21 -0.19
C TRP A 149 23.40 -12.40 -0.95
N GLY A 150 23.81 -13.63 -0.65
CA GLY A 150 23.20 -14.83 -1.23
C GLY A 150 21.70 -14.94 -0.93
N ALA A 151 21.24 -14.38 0.20
CA ALA A 151 19.81 -14.35 0.53
C ALA A 151 19.00 -13.45 -0.40
N VAL A 152 19.59 -12.39 -0.98
CA VAL A 152 18.92 -11.50 -1.94
C VAL A 152 18.62 -12.24 -3.24
N ALA A 153 19.46 -13.19 -3.63
CA ALA A 153 19.24 -14.01 -4.82
C ALA A 153 18.11 -15.03 -4.63
N ALA A 154 17.81 -15.44 -3.39
CA ALA A 154 16.85 -16.53 -3.15
C ALA A 154 15.44 -16.25 -3.69
N PRO A 155 14.79 -15.09 -3.45
CA PRO A 155 13.49 -14.78 -4.05
C PRO A 155 13.51 -14.77 -5.58
N LEU A 156 14.59 -14.26 -6.19
CA LEU A 156 14.75 -14.22 -7.65
C LEU A 156 14.95 -15.61 -8.26
N LEU A 157 15.68 -16.49 -7.57
CA LEU A 157 15.86 -17.88 -7.99
C LEU A 157 14.56 -18.67 -7.87
N VAL A 158 13.76 -18.41 -6.82
CA VAL A 158 12.43 -19.01 -6.70
C VAL A 158 11.51 -18.50 -7.81
N MET A 159 11.50 -17.20 -8.10
CA MET A 159 10.76 -16.64 -9.23
C MET A 159 11.11 -17.33 -10.54
N GLY A 160 12.39 -17.40 -10.90
CA GLY A 160 12.82 -18.07 -12.13
C GLY A 160 12.46 -19.56 -12.14
N PHE A 161 12.46 -20.23 -10.99
CA PHE A 161 11.98 -21.61 -10.89
C PHE A 161 10.46 -21.72 -11.15
N LEU A 162 9.65 -20.83 -10.57
CA LEU A 162 8.21 -20.81 -10.77
C LEU A 162 7.87 -20.59 -12.25
N ASP A 163 8.51 -19.59 -12.87
CA ASP A 163 8.34 -19.26 -14.28
C ASP A 163 8.75 -20.44 -15.19
N LEU A 164 9.92 -21.05 -14.95
CA LEU A 164 10.42 -22.16 -15.77
C LEU A 164 9.62 -23.46 -15.60
N THR A 165 9.05 -23.72 -14.43
CA THR A 165 8.33 -24.97 -14.15
C THR A 165 6.83 -24.86 -14.34
N GLY A 166 6.29 -23.64 -14.41
CA GLY A 166 4.84 -23.39 -14.38
C GLY A 166 4.19 -23.87 -13.08
N PHE A 167 4.96 -24.02 -12.01
CA PHE A 167 4.42 -24.46 -10.72
C PHE A 167 3.49 -23.39 -10.15
N SER A 168 2.25 -23.77 -9.87
CA SER A 168 1.25 -22.91 -9.25
C SER A 168 0.67 -23.51 -7.98
N LEU A 169 0.28 -22.63 -7.06
CA LEU A 169 -0.47 -22.95 -5.86
C LEU A 169 -1.96 -22.61 -6.06
N PRO A 170 -2.86 -22.96 -5.11
CA PRO A 170 -4.21 -22.42 -5.12
C PRO A 170 -4.20 -20.89 -5.13
N ASP A 171 -5.11 -20.26 -5.85
CA ASP A 171 -5.10 -18.83 -6.22
C ASP A 171 -4.66 -17.87 -5.09
N THR A 172 -5.23 -18.02 -3.89
CA THR A 172 -4.90 -17.16 -2.74
C THR A 172 -3.46 -17.29 -2.26
N ALA A 173 -2.92 -18.52 -2.30
CA ALA A 173 -1.54 -18.80 -1.89
C ALA A 173 -0.56 -18.45 -3.01
N ASP A 174 -0.99 -18.60 -4.26
CA ASP A 174 -0.20 -18.24 -5.44
C ASP A 174 0.05 -16.74 -5.50
N ALA A 175 -0.99 -15.92 -5.31
CA ALA A 175 -0.85 -14.46 -5.27
C ALA A 175 0.12 -14.00 -4.17
N ALA A 176 0.02 -14.58 -2.97
CA ALA A 176 0.96 -14.28 -1.88
C ALA A 176 2.40 -14.74 -2.17
N LEU A 177 2.57 -15.85 -2.91
CA LEU A 177 3.87 -16.34 -3.34
C LEU A 177 4.50 -15.42 -4.38
N TRP A 178 3.73 -14.98 -5.39
CA TRP A 178 4.18 -14.04 -6.41
C TRP A 178 4.56 -12.69 -5.81
N ASP A 179 3.72 -12.14 -4.92
CA ASP A 179 4.06 -10.94 -4.13
C ASP A 179 5.40 -11.11 -3.38
N PHE A 180 5.60 -12.28 -2.76
CA PHE A 180 6.80 -12.58 -2.00
C PHE A 180 8.04 -12.65 -2.90
N VAL A 181 7.99 -13.35 -4.03
CA VAL A 181 9.16 -13.50 -4.91
C VAL A 181 9.50 -12.19 -5.62
N THR A 182 8.50 -11.37 -5.96
CA THR A 182 8.68 -10.07 -6.61
C THR A 182 9.38 -9.06 -5.70
N TYR A 183 8.94 -8.94 -4.44
CA TYR A 183 9.45 -7.92 -3.53
C TYR A 183 10.45 -8.45 -2.50
N GLY A 184 10.67 -9.76 -2.45
CA GLY A 184 11.51 -10.40 -1.44
C GLY A 184 12.95 -9.92 -1.47
N ALA A 185 13.51 -9.76 -2.67
CA ALA A 185 14.86 -9.25 -2.84
C ALA A 185 14.99 -7.80 -2.30
N CYS A 186 13.98 -6.96 -2.51
CA CYS A 186 13.93 -5.59 -1.99
C CYS A 186 13.89 -5.58 -0.45
N TRP A 187 13.05 -6.42 0.15
CA TRP A 187 12.96 -6.54 1.62
C TRP A 187 14.31 -6.93 2.24
N ILE A 188 15.00 -7.92 1.67
CA ILE A 188 16.32 -8.39 2.13
C ILE A 188 17.41 -7.33 1.85
N ALA A 189 17.33 -6.59 0.74
CA ALA A 189 18.20 -5.43 0.51
C ALA A 189 18.01 -4.36 1.60
N GLY A 190 16.79 -4.23 2.13
CA GLY A 190 16.50 -3.47 3.34
C GLY A 190 17.30 -3.91 4.57
N PHE A 191 17.39 -5.23 4.80
CA PHE A 191 18.28 -5.77 5.86
C PHE A 191 19.74 -5.40 5.61
N ALA A 192 20.19 -5.50 4.36
CA ALA A 192 21.56 -5.15 3.98
C ALA A 192 21.88 -3.66 4.12
N HIS A 193 20.88 -2.79 3.95
CA HIS A 193 21.00 -1.38 4.29
C HIS A 193 21.13 -1.19 5.81
N HIS A 194 20.29 -1.85 6.62
CA HIS A 194 20.36 -1.69 8.08
C HIS A 194 21.70 -2.13 8.66
N ASP A 195 22.20 -3.30 8.26
CA ASP A 195 23.48 -3.86 8.73
C ASP A 195 24.72 -3.11 8.18
N GLY A 196 24.51 -2.05 7.39
CA GLY A 196 25.57 -1.30 6.72
C GLY A 196 26.35 -2.13 5.69
N ARG A 197 25.88 -3.31 5.29
CA ARG A 197 26.51 -4.12 4.23
C ARG A 197 26.46 -3.38 2.90
N LEU A 198 25.32 -2.77 2.57
CA LEU A 198 25.17 -1.98 1.35
C LEU A 198 26.11 -0.76 1.35
N ALA A 199 26.26 -0.09 2.49
CA ALA A 199 27.19 1.04 2.61
C ALA A 199 28.66 0.61 2.40
N ARG A 200 29.02 -0.61 2.81
CA ARG A 200 30.36 -1.20 2.61
C ARG A 200 30.62 -1.65 1.17
N VAL A 201 29.59 -1.81 0.33
CA VAL A 201 29.79 -2.08 -1.10
C VAL A 201 30.37 -0.83 -1.76
N LYS A 202 31.45 -1.06 -2.50
CA LYS A 202 32.15 -0.04 -3.28
C LYS A 202 31.17 0.55 -4.33
N PRO A 203 31.05 1.89 -4.46
CA PRO A 203 30.10 2.51 -5.40
C PRO A 203 30.27 2.02 -6.85
N TRP A 204 31.50 1.78 -7.29
CA TRP A 204 31.81 1.28 -8.63
C TRP A 204 31.44 -0.19 -8.86
N ILE A 205 30.97 -0.90 -7.83
CA ILE A 205 30.36 -2.22 -7.96
C ILE A 205 28.84 -2.07 -7.88
N ALA A 206 28.36 -1.32 -6.89
CA ALA A 206 26.93 -1.15 -6.64
C ALA A 206 26.19 -0.49 -7.82
N TYR A 207 26.72 0.61 -8.36
CA TYR A 207 26.05 1.35 -9.42
C TYR A 207 26.04 0.59 -10.75
N PRO A 208 27.17 -0.01 -11.23
CA PRO A 208 27.11 -0.83 -12.44
C PRO A 208 26.25 -2.08 -12.28
N ALA A 209 26.28 -2.75 -11.13
CA ALA A 209 25.41 -3.90 -10.89
C ALA A 209 23.93 -3.52 -10.98
N ALA A 210 23.54 -2.41 -10.34
CA ALA A 210 22.18 -1.89 -10.43
C ALA A 210 21.81 -1.48 -11.87
N ALA A 211 22.73 -0.84 -12.61
CA ALA A 211 22.50 -0.48 -14.01
C ALA A 211 22.28 -1.72 -14.90
N VAL A 212 23.07 -2.79 -14.71
CA VAL A 212 22.89 -4.06 -15.42
C VAL A 212 21.55 -4.70 -15.07
N MET A 213 21.19 -4.77 -13.79
CA MET A 213 19.89 -5.30 -13.38
C MET A 213 18.71 -4.51 -13.96
N GLY A 214 18.81 -3.17 -13.94
CA GLY A 214 17.79 -2.31 -14.54
C GLY A 214 17.69 -2.47 -16.06
N ALA A 215 18.82 -2.57 -16.76
CA ALA A 215 18.83 -2.81 -18.20
C ALA A 215 18.22 -4.17 -18.57
N VAL A 216 18.54 -5.24 -17.81
CA VAL A 216 17.94 -6.56 -18.00
C VAL A 216 16.43 -6.52 -17.72
N ALA A 217 16.00 -5.84 -16.67
CA ALA A 217 14.58 -5.69 -16.35
C ALA A 217 13.79 -5.01 -17.48
N LEU A 218 14.30 -3.91 -18.03
CA LEU A 218 13.64 -3.21 -19.13
C LEU A 218 13.70 -3.99 -20.45
N TRP A 219 14.81 -4.67 -20.71
CA TRP A 219 14.94 -5.54 -21.89
C TRP A 219 13.91 -6.67 -21.84
N TRP A 220 13.74 -7.32 -20.68
CA TRP A 220 12.74 -8.36 -20.49
C TRP A 220 11.31 -7.82 -20.67
N MET A 221 11.03 -6.66 -20.07
CA MET A 221 9.71 -6.01 -20.13
C MET A 221 9.34 -5.65 -21.57
N ASN A 222 10.30 -5.18 -22.38
CA ASN A 222 10.06 -4.87 -23.79
C ASN A 222 9.57 -6.09 -24.59
N GLY A 223 9.91 -7.32 -24.16
CA GLY A 223 9.44 -8.56 -24.77
C GLY A 223 8.16 -9.14 -24.16
N HIS A 224 7.71 -8.65 -23.00
CA HIS A 224 6.63 -9.23 -22.20
C HIS A 224 5.69 -8.14 -21.66
N GLN A 225 5.27 -7.20 -22.51
CA GLN A 225 4.36 -6.12 -22.10
C GLN A 225 3.01 -6.69 -21.61
N GLY A 226 2.43 -6.04 -20.60
CA GLY A 226 1.09 -6.32 -20.11
C GLY A 226 -0.01 -5.63 -20.91
N GLU A 227 -1.14 -5.39 -20.26
CA GLU A 227 -2.27 -4.65 -20.84
C GLU A 227 -1.88 -3.18 -21.06
N ASP A 228 -1.21 -2.59 -20.08
CA ASP A 228 -0.73 -1.22 -20.15
C ASP A 228 0.75 -1.17 -20.61
N PRO A 229 1.04 -0.49 -21.74
CA PRO A 229 2.40 -0.36 -22.22
C PRO A 229 3.30 0.32 -21.19
N TRP A 230 4.45 -0.30 -20.93
CA TRP A 230 5.47 0.17 -19.99
C TRP A 230 4.96 0.30 -18.54
N ASP A 231 4.02 -0.55 -18.12
CA ASP A 231 3.76 -0.79 -16.70
C ASP A 231 4.61 -1.94 -16.15
N LEU A 232 5.42 -1.67 -15.13
CA LEU A 232 6.12 -2.72 -14.39
C LEU A 232 5.18 -3.56 -13.53
N ASN A 233 4.00 -3.06 -13.16
CA ASN A 233 3.06 -3.80 -12.32
C ASN A 233 2.51 -5.05 -13.03
N ASP A 234 2.57 -5.09 -14.36
CA ASP A 234 2.07 -6.20 -15.16
C ASP A 234 3.11 -7.32 -15.36
N VAL A 235 4.39 -7.03 -15.09
CA VAL A 235 5.51 -7.93 -15.41
C VAL A 235 6.36 -8.16 -14.17
N ALA A 236 6.00 -9.19 -13.40
CA ALA A 236 6.59 -9.48 -12.09
C ALA A 236 8.12 -9.63 -12.12
N GLU A 237 8.70 -10.24 -13.16
CA GLU A 237 10.14 -10.46 -13.31
C GLU A 237 10.89 -9.13 -13.47
N SER A 238 10.37 -8.29 -14.37
CA SER A 238 10.89 -6.95 -14.59
C SER A 238 10.70 -6.08 -13.35
N GLN A 239 9.55 -6.19 -12.69
CA GLN A 239 9.27 -5.46 -11.46
C GLN A 239 10.26 -5.80 -10.36
N ALA A 240 10.57 -7.08 -10.16
CA ALA A 240 11.49 -7.55 -9.14
C ALA A 240 12.91 -7.02 -9.36
N LEU A 241 13.43 -7.17 -10.59
CA LEU A 241 14.78 -6.74 -10.95
C LEU A 241 14.91 -5.22 -10.97
N TRP A 242 13.94 -4.51 -11.57
CA TRP A 242 13.94 -3.05 -11.62
C TRP A 242 13.83 -2.45 -10.21
N SER A 243 12.91 -2.95 -9.40
CA SER A 243 12.75 -2.51 -8.01
C SER A 243 14.01 -2.73 -7.21
N LEU A 244 14.65 -3.90 -7.32
CA LEU A 244 15.90 -4.20 -6.63
C LEU A 244 17.02 -3.26 -7.07
N ALA A 245 17.18 -3.05 -8.38
CA ALA A 245 18.15 -2.12 -8.94
C ALA A 245 17.94 -0.71 -8.37
N PHE A 246 16.72 -0.18 -8.45
CA PHE A 246 16.37 1.14 -7.96
C PHE A 246 16.64 1.28 -6.45
N VAL A 247 16.20 0.29 -5.67
CA VAL A 247 16.41 0.23 -4.21
C VAL A 247 17.89 0.27 -3.87
N LEU A 248 18.74 -0.49 -4.56
CA LEU A 248 20.18 -0.49 -4.31
C LEU A 248 20.82 0.86 -4.62
N LEU A 249 20.38 1.56 -5.66
CA LEU A 249 20.83 2.92 -5.99
C LEU A 249 20.46 3.91 -4.87
N VAL A 250 19.17 4.02 -4.55
CA VAL A 250 18.69 5.04 -3.60
C VAL A 250 19.19 4.77 -2.19
N LEU A 251 19.20 3.50 -1.74
CA LEU A 251 19.70 3.14 -0.41
C LEU A 251 21.22 3.27 -0.28
N ARG A 252 21.96 3.31 -1.41
CA ARG A 252 23.42 3.56 -1.41
C ARG A 252 23.77 5.04 -1.46
N TRP A 253 22.94 5.86 -2.09
CA TRP A 253 23.21 7.29 -2.34
C TRP A 253 23.13 8.15 -1.08
N GLN A 254 22.06 8.02 -0.28
CA GLN A 254 21.84 8.71 1.02
C GLN A 254 22.38 10.16 1.13
N PRO A 255 21.88 11.11 0.32
CA PRO A 255 22.30 12.51 0.40
C PRO A 255 21.86 13.20 1.70
N SER A 256 22.52 14.31 2.06
CA SER A 256 22.15 15.10 3.24
C SER A 256 20.81 15.80 3.05
N MET A 257 20.01 15.87 4.12
CA MET A 257 18.64 16.40 4.10
C MET A 257 18.49 17.69 4.89
N GLU A 258 19.58 18.43 5.08
CA GLU A 258 19.56 19.70 5.82
C GLU A 258 18.68 20.75 5.14
N TRP A 259 18.57 20.70 3.81
CA TRP A 259 17.71 21.60 3.04
C TRP A 259 16.23 21.37 3.36
N LEU A 260 15.80 20.12 3.58
CA LEU A 260 14.40 19.79 3.85
C LEU A 260 13.93 20.46 5.14
N ALA A 261 14.78 20.50 6.16
CA ALA A 261 14.51 21.20 7.41
C ALA A 261 14.35 22.73 7.25
N LYS A 262 14.89 23.32 6.18
CA LYS A 262 14.72 24.75 5.86
C LYS A 262 13.33 25.03 5.26
N PHE A 263 12.78 24.09 4.49
CA PHE A 263 11.44 24.20 3.90
C PHE A 263 10.38 23.54 4.80
N LYS A 264 9.99 24.26 5.86
CA LYS A 264 9.00 23.82 6.86
C LYS A 264 7.70 23.22 6.29
N PRO A 265 7.05 23.76 5.23
CA PRO A 265 5.82 23.14 4.72
C PRO A 265 6.06 21.74 4.15
N LEU A 266 7.14 21.55 3.39
CA LEU A 266 7.51 20.26 2.83
C LEU A 266 7.93 19.28 3.92
N ASP A 267 8.72 19.73 4.90
CA ASP A 267 9.12 18.94 6.07
C ASP A 267 7.89 18.45 6.88
N GLY A 268 6.88 19.32 7.01
CA GLY A 268 5.59 19.02 7.62
C GLY A 268 4.80 17.98 6.82
N ALA A 269 4.67 18.15 5.50
CA ALA A 269 3.99 17.21 4.61
C ALA A 269 4.63 15.82 4.64
N VAL A 270 5.97 15.74 4.55
CA VAL A 270 6.71 14.48 4.70
C VAL A 270 6.42 13.84 6.05
N THR A 271 6.41 14.63 7.12
CA THR A 271 6.14 14.12 8.47
C THR A 271 4.70 13.60 8.62
N LEU A 272 3.71 14.31 8.05
CA LEU A 272 2.32 13.91 8.02
C LEU A 272 2.13 12.58 7.28
N LEU A 273 2.63 12.49 6.03
CA LEU A 273 2.52 11.29 5.20
C LEU A 273 3.17 10.07 5.87
N ASN A 274 4.31 10.26 6.55
CA ASN A 274 4.97 9.17 7.26
C ASN A 274 4.25 8.77 8.57
N ALA A 275 3.61 9.73 9.26
CA ALA A 275 2.91 9.49 10.52
C ALA A 275 1.50 8.93 10.34
N ARG A 276 0.96 9.02 9.12
CA ARG A 276 -0.40 8.60 8.74
C ARG A 276 -0.37 7.71 7.49
N ALA A 277 0.72 6.97 7.30
CA ALA A 277 0.97 6.22 6.07
C ALA A 277 -0.07 5.13 5.83
N VAL A 278 -0.56 4.47 6.90
CA VAL A 278 -1.53 3.37 6.77
C VAL A 278 -2.90 3.94 6.42
N THR A 279 -3.33 5.02 7.06
CA THR A 279 -4.59 5.70 6.74
C THR A 279 -4.56 6.27 5.33
N VAL A 280 -3.50 6.96 4.92
CA VAL A 280 -3.38 7.46 3.54
C VAL A 280 -3.49 6.30 2.54
N TYR A 281 -2.74 5.23 2.77
CA TYR A 281 -2.80 4.05 1.90
C TYR A 281 -4.19 3.40 1.87
N LEU A 282 -4.89 3.28 3.00
CA LEU A 282 -6.21 2.61 3.02
C LEU A 282 -7.32 3.43 2.37
N TRP A 283 -7.21 4.76 2.39
CA TRP A 283 -8.31 5.64 2.01
C TRP A 283 -8.07 6.41 0.70
N HIS A 284 -6.86 6.43 0.15
CA HIS A 284 -6.57 7.24 -1.04
C HIS A 284 -7.36 6.82 -2.28
N ASN A 285 -7.52 5.53 -2.60
CA ASN A 285 -8.30 5.14 -3.78
C ASN A 285 -9.79 5.45 -3.61
N ILE A 286 -10.36 5.25 -2.42
CA ILE A 286 -11.72 5.74 -2.11
C ILE A 286 -11.81 7.27 -2.28
N ALA A 287 -10.78 8.01 -1.85
CA ALA A 287 -10.75 9.45 -2.03
C ALA A 287 -10.62 9.87 -3.50
N ILE A 288 -9.90 9.10 -4.33
CA ILE A 288 -9.80 9.28 -5.78
C ILE A 288 -11.15 9.02 -6.44
N ALA A 289 -11.80 7.89 -6.12
CA ALA A 289 -13.14 7.55 -6.62
C ALA A 289 -14.16 8.65 -6.28
N ALA A 290 -14.01 9.29 -5.11
CA ALA A 290 -14.85 10.38 -4.67
C ALA A 290 -14.54 11.74 -5.36
N VAL A 291 -13.46 11.89 -6.12
CA VAL A 291 -13.14 13.14 -6.86
C VAL A 291 -14.26 13.48 -7.83
N TRP A 292 -14.65 12.52 -8.68
CA TRP A 292 -15.66 12.75 -9.72
C TRP A 292 -17.02 13.21 -9.15
N PRO A 293 -17.67 12.49 -8.20
CA PRO A 293 -18.94 12.95 -7.66
C PRO A 293 -18.83 14.28 -6.89
N VAL A 294 -17.68 14.58 -6.28
CA VAL A 294 -17.45 15.87 -5.61
C VAL A 294 -17.35 17.01 -6.63
N LEU A 295 -16.62 16.81 -7.73
CA LEU A 295 -16.50 17.80 -8.79
C LEU A 295 -17.85 18.09 -9.47
N THR A 296 -18.63 17.04 -9.75
CA THR A 296 -20.00 17.20 -10.27
C THR A 296 -20.89 17.96 -9.29
N PHE A 297 -20.79 17.67 -7.98
CA PHE A 297 -21.59 18.38 -6.97
C PHE A 297 -21.28 19.88 -6.89
N ILE A 298 -20.02 20.28 -7.14
CA ILE A 298 -19.60 21.69 -7.12
C ILE A 298 -19.57 22.33 -8.52
N ALA A 299 -20.08 21.64 -9.55
CA ALA A 299 -20.11 22.08 -10.95
C ALA A 299 -18.73 22.45 -11.52
N LEU A 300 -17.71 21.63 -11.22
CA LEU A 300 -16.34 21.72 -11.76
C LEU A 300 -15.92 20.45 -12.52
N ASP A 301 -16.87 19.61 -12.90
CA ASP A 301 -16.64 18.37 -13.66
C ASP A 301 -16.37 18.60 -15.16
N ASP A 302 -16.71 19.77 -15.70
CA ASP A 302 -16.47 20.15 -17.10
C ASP A 302 -15.09 20.83 -17.33
N LEU A 303 -14.18 20.79 -16.35
CA LEU A 303 -12.84 21.37 -16.51
C LEU A 303 -12.02 20.53 -17.50
N GLU A 304 -11.25 21.21 -18.36
CA GLU A 304 -10.39 20.55 -19.34
C GLU A 304 -8.91 21.00 -19.21
N GLY A 305 -8.01 20.17 -19.73
CA GLY A 305 -6.57 20.47 -19.83
C GLY A 305 -5.84 20.49 -18.48
N ASP A 306 -4.75 21.26 -18.40
CA ASP A 306 -3.86 21.29 -17.23
C ASP A 306 -4.58 21.73 -15.94
N LEU A 307 -5.64 22.53 -16.06
CA LEU A 307 -6.43 22.98 -14.91
C LEU A 307 -7.22 21.81 -14.31
N ALA A 308 -7.79 20.93 -15.13
CA ALA A 308 -8.50 19.74 -14.67
C ALA A 308 -7.54 18.83 -13.87
N ILE A 309 -6.37 18.54 -14.44
CA ILE A 309 -5.32 17.73 -13.77
C ILE A 309 -4.96 18.32 -12.39
N ALA A 310 -4.77 19.64 -12.31
CA ALA A 310 -4.42 20.30 -11.06
C ALA A 310 -5.57 20.28 -10.03
N VAL A 311 -6.81 20.43 -10.49
CA VAL A 311 -8.02 20.40 -9.65
C VAL A 311 -8.28 18.98 -9.14
N ASP A 312 -8.25 17.97 -10.01
CA ASP A 312 -8.44 16.56 -9.66
C ASP A 312 -7.42 16.14 -8.60
N PHE A 313 -6.14 16.46 -8.81
CA PHE A 313 -5.09 16.17 -7.84
C PHE A 313 -5.31 16.93 -6.53
N GLY A 314 -5.68 18.21 -6.60
CA GLY A 314 -5.98 19.04 -5.43
C GLY A 314 -7.13 18.47 -4.59
N VAL A 315 -8.21 18.05 -5.24
CA VAL A 315 -9.38 17.44 -4.59
C VAL A 315 -9.03 16.06 -4.04
N ALA A 316 -8.32 15.20 -4.76
CA ALA A 316 -7.87 13.91 -4.27
C ALA A 316 -7.00 14.06 -3.00
N MET A 317 -6.08 15.02 -2.99
CA MET A 317 -5.27 15.34 -1.81
C MET A 317 -6.11 15.88 -0.65
N ALA A 318 -7.07 16.75 -0.92
CA ALA A 318 -7.96 17.29 0.09
C ALA A 318 -8.84 16.19 0.72
N LEU A 319 -9.44 15.32 -0.09
CA LEU A 319 -10.25 14.18 0.37
C LEU A 319 -9.41 13.16 1.16
N THR A 320 -8.18 12.88 0.69
CA THR A 320 -7.23 12.05 1.45
C THR A 320 -6.90 12.70 2.80
N LEU A 321 -6.74 14.02 2.85
CA LEU A 321 -6.49 14.74 4.10
C LEU A 321 -7.70 14.69 5.05
N VAL A 322 -8.92 14.79 4.51
CA VAL A 322 -10.15 14.59 5.29
C VAL A 322 -10.16 13.18 5.89
N ALA A 323 -9.84 12.14 5.12
CA ALA A 323 -9.73 10.78 5.64
C ALA A 323 -8.66 10.67 6.75
N VAL A 324 -7.53 11.36 6.62
CA VAL A 324 -6.49 11.42 7.68
C VAL A 324 -7.03 12.05 8.96
N VAL A 325 -7.81 13.12 8.88
CA VAL A 325 -8.40 13.77 10.06
C VAL A 325 -9.48 12.88 10.70
N CYS A 326 -10.34 12.26 9.88
CA CYS A 326 -11.46 11.43 10.33
C CYS A 326 -11.01 10.08 10.92
N PHE A 327 -9.99 9.46 10.33
CA PHE A 327 -9.63 8.05 10.62
C PHE A 327 -8.18 7.87 11.09
N GLY A 328 -7.33 8.89 10.99
CA GLY A 328 -5.91 8.80 11.36
C GLY A 328 -5.64 8.52 12.84
N TRP A 329 -6.63 8.73 13.71
CA TRP A 329 -6.54 8.36 15.12
C TRP A 329 -6.43 6.84 15.34
N ALA A 330 -6.90 6.03 14.39
CA ALA A 330 -6.80 4.57 14.46
C ALA A 330 -5.34 4.11 14.48
N GLU A 331 -4.44 4.79 13.76
CA GLU A 331 -3.00 4.51 13.80
C GLU A 331 -2.37 4.81 15.17
N ASP A 332 -2.83 5.86 15.85
CA ASP A 332 -2.36 6.18 17.20
C ASP A 332 -2.81 5.10 18.20
N LEU A 333 -4.07 4.66 18.12
CA LEU A 333 -4.59 3.54 18.92
C LEU A 333 -3.79 2.25 18.62
N ALA A 334 -3.58 1.95 17.34
CA ALA A 334 -2.77 0.84 16.86
C ALA A 334 -1.28 0.97 17.26
N ALA A 335 -0.83 2.15 17.64
CA ALA A 335 0.51 2.39 18.17
C ALA A 335 0.59 2.42 19.71
N ARG A 336 -0.53 2.27 20.44
CA ARG A 336 -0.64 2.53 21.91
C ARG A 336 -0.25 3.97 22.26
N ARG A 337 -0.75 4.93 21.49
CA ARG A 337 -0.59 6.36 21.72
C ARG A 337 -1.97 6.99 21.91
N SER A 338 -2.01 8.15 22.56
CA SER A 338 -3.26 8.91 22.65
C SER A 338 -3.73 9.33 21.25
N PRO A 339 -5.02 9.12 20.92
CA PRO A 339 -5.64 9.55 19.66
C PRO A 339 -5.40 11.04 19.38
N ARG A 340 -4.91 11.39 18.19
CA ARG A 340 -4.74 12.78 17.76
C ARG A 340 -5.25 12.96 16.34
N LEU A 341 -6.02 14.03 16.12
CA LEU A 341 -6.54 14.40 14.81
C LEU A 341 -5.42 14.81 13.85
N TRP A 342 -4.40 15.53 14.36
CA TRP A 342 -3.25 15.95 13.57
C TRP A 342 -1.95 15.41 14.18
N PRO A 343 -1.03 14.84 13.38
CA PRO A 343 0.29 14.45 13.86
C PRO A 343 1.13 15.71 14.07
N ALA A 344 0.96 16.37 15.23
CA ALA A 344 1.88 17.41 15.64
C ALA A 344 3.28 16.82 15.78
N SER A 345 4.28 17.53 15.25
CA SER A 345 5.69 17.18 15.34
C SER A 345 6.01 16.87 16.79
N SER A 346 6.33 15.60 17.06
CA SER A 346 6.84 15.23 18.36
C SER A 346 8.24 15.82 18.45
N ARG A 347 8.36 17.05 18.98
CA ARG A 347 9.53 17.34 19.80
C ARG A 347 9.54 16.22 20.85
N PRO A 348 10.65 15.48 21.03
CA PRO A 348 10.69 14.46 22.07
C PRO A 348 10.16 15.11 23.33
N ALA A 349 9.15 14.51 23.95
CA ALA A 349 8.75 14.93 25.28
C ALA A 349 10.05 14.98 26.07
N ALA A 350 10.46 16.17 26.51
CA ALA A 350 11.50 16.28 27.51
C ALA A 350 11.06 15.29 28.57
N ALA A 351 11.92 14.30 28.84
CA ALA A 351 11.66 13.37 29.93
C ALA A 351 11.19 14.22 31.10
N ALA A 352 9.97 13.95 31.60
CA ALA A 352 9.53 14.54 32.84
C ALA A 352 10.72 14.37 33.80
N PRO A 353 11.17 15.44 34.48
CA PRO A 353 12.26 15.30 35.43
C PRO A 353 11.89 14.12 36.32
N ALA A 354 12.78 13.14 36.39
CA ALA A 354 12.61 12.04 37.31
C ALA A 354 12.29 12.64 38.68
N PRO A 355 11.38 12.05 39.47
CA PRO A 355 11.13 12.53 40.82
C PRO A 355 12.51 12.63 41.49
N GLU A 356 12.83 13.86 41.89
CA GLU A 356 14.06 14.22 42.57
C GLU A 356 14.17 13.26 43.76
N MET A 357 15.03 12.26 43.63
CA MET A 357 15.38 11.42 44.76
C MET A 357 16.00 12.36 45.78
N GLU A 358 15.33 12.50 46.93
CA GLU A 358 15.85 13.21 48.09
C GLU A 358 17.31 12.79 48.28
N PRO A 359 18.25 13.75 48.38
CA PRO A 359 19.66 13.42 48.53
C PRO A 359 19.86 12.63 49.82
N GLU A 360 20.45 11.46 49.67
CA GLU A 360 21.02 10.65 50.74
C GLU A 360 21.97 11.53 51.58
N PRO A 361 21.89 11.52 52.92
CA PRO A 361 22.65 12.47 53.73
C PRO A 361 24.16 12.21 53.61
N GLU A 362 24.89 13.21 53.13
CA GLU A 362 26.36 13.22 53.12
C GLU A 362 26.90 13.12 54.56
N PRO A 363 28.01 12.39 54.78
CA PRO A 363 28.69 12.37 56.06
C PRO A 363 29.28 13.75 56.39
N GLU A 364 29.08 14.16 57.64
CA GLU A 364 29.38 15.48 58.21
C GLU A 364 30.79 16.02 57.87
N PRO A 365 30.91 17.27 57.39
CA PRO A 365 32.15 18.01 57.46
C PRO A 365 32.36 18.60 58.87
N GLU A 366 33.57 18.44 59.41
CA GLU A 366 34.00 19.06 60.67
C GLU A 366 33.78 20.58 60.68
N PRO A 367 33.44 21.17 61.85
CA PRO A 367 32.86 22.50 61.93
C PRO A 367 33.91 23.63 61.84
N LEU A 368 33.57 24.68 61.11
CA LEU A 368 34.13 26.02 61.30
C LEU A 368 33.00 27.07 61.43
N PRO A 369 33.21 28.15 62.20
CA PRO A 369 32.17 28.79 62.99
C PRO A 369 31.40 29.95 62.31
N VAL A 370 30.09 29.94 62.55
CA VAL A 370 29.11 31.04 62.78
C VAL A 370 29.28 32.40 62.06
N GLY A 371 28.25 32.77 61.28
CA GLY A 371 27.94 34.16 60.89
C GLY A 371 26.46 34.30 60.48
N ALA A 372 25.76 35.31 60.99
CA ALA A 372 24.30 35.42 61.15
C ALA A 372 23.47 35.99 59.96
N GLY A 373 22.17 35.65 59.97
CA GLY A 373 21.02 36.48 59.53
C GLY A 373 20.56 36.32 58.07
N ALA A 374 19.27 36.35 57.68
CA ALA A 374 18.00 36.59 58.36
C ALA A 374 16.84 36.16 57.41
N ALA A 375 15.66 35.93 57.98
CA ALA A 375 14.42 35.47 57.35
C ALA A 375 13.58 36.59 56.68
N MET A 376 12.72 36.25 55.70
CA MET A 376 11.39 36.85 55.57
C MET A 376 10.43 36.04 54.67
N ALA A 377 9.14 36.02 55.06
CA ALA A 377 8.01 35.28 54.48
C ALA A 377 6.97 36.25 53.82
N PRO A 378 5.71 35.88 53.46
CA PRO A 378 5.21 35.89 52.06
C PRO A 378 3.86 36.66 51.84
N ALA A 379 3.19 36.42 50.68
CA ALA A 379 1.75 36.58 50.31
C ALA A 379 1.40 37.71 49.29
N PRO A 380 0.18 37.77 48.68
CA PRO A 380 -0.71 36.74 48.06
C PRO A 380 -1.33 37.16 46.68
N ALA A 381 -2.25 36.33 46.14
CA ALA A 381 -3.03 36.49 44.88
C ALA A 381 -4.52 36.90 45.09
N PRO A 382 -5.27 37.25 44.01
CA PRO A 382 -6.71 36.93 43.85
C PRO A 382 -7.07 36.39 42.42
N GLU A 383 -7.93 35.38 42.17
CA GLU A 383 -9.42 35.19 42.27
C GLU A 383 -10.23 35.91 41.13
N VAL A 384 -10.59 35.25 39.99
CA VAL A 384 -11.80 34.44 39.58
C VAL A 384 -13.08 35.32 39.36
N ASP A 385 -13.79 35.36 38.20
CA ASP A 385 -14.86 34.47 37.63
C ASP A 385 -15.61 35.21 36.42
N PRO A 386 -16.73 34.77 35.77
CA PRO A 386 -17.09 33.57 34.96
C PRO A 386 -17.80 33.86 33.57
N VAL A 387 -18.35 32.79 32.94
CA VAL A 387 -18.93 32.50 31.58
C VAL A 387 -20.28 33.22 31.20
N PRO A 388 -20.84 33.13 29.95
CA PRO A 388 -21.78 32.04 29.60
C PRO A 388 -21.87 31.57 28.10
N GLU A 389 -22.63 30.47 27.94
CA GLU A 389 -22.85 29.53 26.83
C GLU A 389 -24.07 29.86 25.91
N ARG A 390 -24.14 29.36 24.66
CA ARG A 390 -25.38 29.21 23.84
C ARG A 390 -25.34 28.04 22.84
N VAL A 391 -26.54 27.58 22.45
CA VAL A 391 -26.99 26.21 22.09
C VAL A 391 -27.64 26.13 20.67
N ALA A 392 -27.70 24.90 20.09
CA ALA A 392 -28.66 24.34 19.09
C ALA A 392 -28.62 24.82 17.60
N ALA A 393 -29.04 24.10 16.54
CA ALA A 393 -29.77 22.83 16.31
C ALA A 393 -29.63 22.35 14.82
N ALA A 394 -30.16 21.15 14.54
CA ALA A 394 -30.09 20.28 13.36
C ALA A 394 -31.00 20.61 12.14
N ARG A 395 -30.80 19.89 10.99
CA ARG A 395 -31.85 19.42 10.04
C ARG A 395 -31.35 18.44 8.94
N HIS A 396 -32.30 17.70 8.36
CA HIS A 396 -32.28 16.40 7.64
C HIS A 396 -32.36 16.45 6.09
N ALA A 397 -32.06 15.28 5.46
CA ALA A 397 -32.64 14.63 4.23
C ALA A 397 -32.17 15.11 2.83
N MET A 398 -32.18 14.35 1.71
CA MET A 398 -32.18 12.92 1.28
C MET A 398 -32.15 12.93 -0.30
N LEU A 399 -31.88 11.78 -0.97
CA LEU A 399 -31.98 11.44 -2.44
C LEU A 399 -30.70 11.72 -3.26
N GLY A 400 -30.10 10.86 -4.10
CA GLY A 400 -30.48 9.58 -4.75
C GLY A 400 -30.41 9.75 -6.28
N VAL A 401 -29.55 9.02 -7.01
CA VAL A 401 -29.65 8.59 -8.44
C VAL A 401 -28.39 7.79 -8.83
N GLU A 402 -28.61 6.62 -9.45
CA GLU A 402 -27.66 5.68 -10.05
C GLU A 402 -27.00 6.22 -11.33
N ASN A 403 -25.76 5.81 -11.62
CA ASN A 403 -25.41 5.45 -12.99
C ASN A 403 -24.23 4.48 -13.09
N ASP A 404 -24.51 3.49 -13.91
CA ASP A 404 -23.81 2.27 -14.30
C ASP A 404 -22.65 2.56 -15.26
N ARG A 405 -21.41 2.21 -14.89
CA ARG A 405 -20.25 2.04 -15.80
C ARG A 405 -19.27 1.03 -15.22
N ASP A 406 -19.52 -0.20 -15.60
CA ASP A 406 -18.67 -1.38 -15.49
C ASP A 406 -17.31 -1.14 -16.19
N LEU A 407 -16.23 -1.11 -15.41
CA LEU A 407 -14.84 -1.02 -15.90
C LEU A 407 -14.07 -2.18 -15.26
N GLY A 408 -14.08 -3.33 -15.96
CA GLY A 408 -13.19 -4.44 -15.65
C GLY A 408 -11.73 -4.01 -15.80
N MET A 409 -11.02 -3.93 -14.68
CA MET A 409 -9.59 -3.66 -14.59
C MET A 409 -8.87 -4.90 -14.03
N PRO A 410 -7.64 -5.18 -14.48
CA PRO A 410 -6.94 -6.43 -14.19
C PRO A 410 -6.45 -6.53 -12.74
N VAL A 411 -6.58 -7.72 -12.16
CA VAL A 411 -6.05 -8.09 -10.85
C VAL A 411 -4.52 -8.14 -10.87
N ALA A 412 -3.86 -7.26 -10.12
CA ALA A 412 -2.42 -7.24 -9.96
C ALA A 412 -1.89 -8.56 -9.34
N GLY A 413 -0.95 -9.23 -10.04
CA GLY A 413 -0.22 -10.38 -9.51
C GLY A 413 -0.26 -11.66 -10.37
N ARG A 414 -0.86 -11.63 -11.57
CA ARG A 414 -0.86 -12.75 -12.51
C ARG A 414 -0.35 -12.27 -13.88
N PRO A 415 0.58 -12.95 -14.56
CA PRO A 415 0.81 -12.69 -15.97
C PRO A 415 -0.46 -13.03 -16.77
N ALA A 416 -0.81 -12.18 -17.73
CA ALA A 416 -1.91 -12.45 -18.66
C ALA A 416 -1.77 -13.84 -19.28
N ALA A 417 -2.88 -14.55 -19.46
CA ALA A 417 -2.88 -15.91 -20.00
C ALA A 417 -2.11 -15.96 -21.34
N HIS A 418 -1.12 -16.86 -21.40
CA HIS A 418 -0.20 -17.02 -22.52
C HIS A 418 -0.97 -17.30 -23.83
N HIS A 419 -1.05 -16.34 -24.74
CA HIS A 419 -1.51 -16.58 -26.11
C HIS A 419 -0.34 -17.16 -26.94
N PRO A 420 -0.52 -18.26 -27.67
CA PRO A 420 0.53 -18.82 -28.51
C PRO A 420 0.88 -17.86 -29.66
N PRO A 421 2.16 -17.76 -30.06
CA PRO A 421 2.59 -16.74 -31.01
C PRO A 421 2.22 -17.12 -32.44
N GLY A 422 1.50 -16.22 -33.13
CA GLY A 422 1.53 -16.12 -34.58
C GLY A 422 0.20 -15.89 -35.27
N GLU A 423 -0.18 -14.62 -35.48
CA GLU A 423 -0.78 -14.16 -36.73
C GLU A 423 -0.25 -12.74 -37.06
N PRO A 424 0.08 -12.42 -38.31
CA PRO A 424 0.63 -11.12 -38.66
C PRO A 424 -0.46 -10.04 -38.70
N VAL A 425 -0.30 -8.99 -37.91
CA VAL A 425 -1.14 -7.78 -37.93
C VAL A 425 -0.61 -6.83 -39.01
N ASP A 426 -1.46 -6.38 -39.94
CA ASP A 426 -1.09 -5.35 -40.91
C ASP A 426 -1.11 -3.94 -40.29
N HIS A 427 -0.39 -3.00 -40.91
CA HIS A 427 -0.15 -1.64 -40.41
C HIS A 427 -1.39 -0.70 -40.36
N ALA A 428 -2.62 -1.22 -40.37
CA ALA A 428 -3.83 -0.40 -40.29
C ALA A 428 -4.85 -0.82 -39.20
N GLY A 429 -4.52 -1.78 -38.32
CA GLY A 429 -5.24 -1.98 -37.04
C GLY A 429 -6.76 -2.21 -37.14
N ARG A 430 -7.25 -2.89 -38.18
CA ARG A 430 -8.68 -3.25 -38.30
C ARG A 430 -8.86 -4.76 -38.42
N SER A 431 -9.54 -5.37 -37.45
CA SER A 431 -10.10 -6.70 -37.57
C SER A 431 -11.54 -6.61 -38.12
N TRP A 432 -11.81 -7.30 -39.23
CA TRP A 432 -13.16 -7.68 -39.66
C TRP A 432 -13.26 -9.20 -39.55
N PRO A 433 -14.43 -9.78 -39.19
CA PRO A 433 -14.60 -11.22 -39.19
C PRO A 433 -14.56 -11.75 -40.64
N PRO A 434 -13.95 -12.91 -40.91
CA PRO A 434 -13.89 -13.45 -42.26
C PRO A 434 -15.29 -13.87 -42.73
N ARG A 435 -15.77 -13.24 -43.80
CA ARG A 435 -16.81 -13.81 -44.67
C ARG A 435 -16.17 -14.93 -45.49
N SER A 436 -16.57 -16.17 -45.25
CA SER A 436 -16.23 -17.30 -46.13
C SER A 436 -17.02 -17.22 -47.45
N PRO A 437 -16.38 -17.40 -48.62
CA PRO A 437 -17.07 -17.62 -49.87
C PRO A 437 -17.21 -19.12 -50.22
N ALA A 438 -18.46 -19.50 -50.47
CA ALA A 438 -18.98 -20.49 -51.43
C ALA A 438 -18.74 -22.00 -51.22
N ALA A 439 -19.85 -22.74 -51.11
CA ALA A 439 -20.15 -23.90 -51.96
C ALA A 439 -21.67 -24.15 -52.03
N ASP A 440 -22.26 -23.83 -53.18
CA ASP A 440 -23.55 -24.35 -53.64
C ASP A 440 -23.47 -25.88 -53.83
N SER A 441 -24.46 -26.63 -53.36
CA SER A 441 -25.29 -27.54 -54.18
C SER A 441 -26.00 -28.63 -53.35
N LEU A 442 -27.33 -28.65 -53.56
CA LEU A 442 -28.21 -29.81 -53.79
C LEU A 442 -28.44 -30.88 -52.70
N ASP A 443 -29.74 -31.00 -52.41
CA ASP A 443 -30.51 -32.23 -52.18
C ASP A 443 -30.17 -33.16 -51.00
N GLY A 444 -31.22 -33.42 -50.20
CA GLY A 444 -31.37 -34.69 -49.51
C GLY A 444 -31.60 -34.58 -48.01
N GLN A 445 -32.87 -34.49 -47.61
CA GLN A 445 -33.28 -35.07 -46.33
C GLN A 445 -32.85 -36.53 -46.25
N PRO A 446 -32.53 -37.03 -45.05
CA PRO A 446 -33.07 -38.32 -44.68
C PRO A 446 -33.71 -38.31 -43.29
N ASP A 447 -34.95 -38.76 -43.32
CA ASP A 447 -35.85 -39.15 -42.26
C ASP A 447 -35.68 -40.67 -42.02
N TRP A 448 -35.13 -41.10 -40.88
CA TRP A 448 -35.05 -42.51 -40.43
C TRP A 448 -34.75 -42.50 -38.91
N PHE A 449 -35.49 -43.08 -37.96
CA PHE A 449 -36.41 -44.21 -37.97
C PHE A 449 -37.45 -44.10 -36.83
N ARG A 450 -38.68 -44.49 -37.15
CA ARG A 450 -39.82 -44.73 -36.24
C ARG A 450 -39.52 -45.77 -35.16
N GLY A 451 -40.18 -45.61 -34.00
CA GLY A 451 -41.11 -46.66 -33.54
C GLY A 451 -41.17 -46.95 -32.05
N ARG A 452 -42.22 -46.46 -31.38
CA ARG A 452 -43.15 -47.33 -30.62
C ARG A 452 -44.53 -46.69 -30.47
N ARG A 453 -45.55 -47.46 -30.83
CA ARG A 453 -46.99 -47.16 -30.78
C ARG A 453 -47.58 -47.53 -29.41
N GLY A 454 -48.69 -46.89 -29.09
CA GLY A 454 -49.74 -47.31 -28.14
C GLY A 454 -50.71 -46.13 -27.97
N SER A 455 -51.57 -45.83 -28.96
CA SER A 455 -52.94 -46.34 -29.16
C SER A 455 -53.94 -45.91 -28.06
N ASP A 456 -54.99 -45.23 -28.54
CA ASP A 456 -56.36 -45.18 -28.03
C ASP A 456 -56.79 -43.97 -27.17
N GLN A 457 -57.29 -42.95 -27.88
CA GLN A 457 -58.57 -42.26 -27.58
C GLN A 457 -59.73 -43.07 -28.20
N PRO A 458 -61.04 -42.85 -27.91
CA PRO A 458 -61.66 -41.60 -27.43
C PRO A 458 -62.79 -41.74 -26.38
N GLU A 459 -63.15 -40.63 -25.74
CA GLU A 459 -64.43 -39.91 -25.91
C GLU A 459 -64.28 -38.45 -25.46
#